data_AF-A0A9N9E661-F1
#
_entry.id   AF-A0A9N9E661-F1
#
_cell.length_a   1.000
_cell.length_b   1.000
_cell.length_c   1.000
_cell.angle_alpha   90.00
_cell.angle_beta   90.00
_cell.angle_gamma   90.00
#
_symmetry.space_group_name_H-M   'P 1'
#
loop_
_entity.id
_entity.type
_entity.pdbx_description
1 polymer ?
#
loop_
_entity_poly.entity_id
_entity_poly.type
_entity_poly.pdbx_seq_one_letter_code
_entity_poly.pdbx_strand_id
1 'polypeptide(L)'
;STVSAATTSSHMQSTTLRLSKKSLNQARDRLLAFQEEKMEANEDMIIIRENVSLEAYIKYCEIERKLPVRIRLVEGKIIAYEVPLTEHGAVAGEIAFLIRSWNNQLHNVHEEDLIVGSNSYYTADLTIRPRGLPRPPPGQGSNSSGNPYPTLVVEVGNS
;
A
#
# COMPACT_ATOMS: atom_id res chain seq x y z
N SER A 1 -35.85 -38.81 14.23
CA SER A 1 -35.94 -37.35 14.11
C SER A 1 -34.60 -36.81 13.68
N THR A 2 -34.48 -36.46 12.40
CA THR A 2 -33.29 -35.90 11.77
C THR A 2 -33.40 -34.37 11.77
N VAL A 3 -32.44 -33.68 12.38
CA VAL A 3 -32.33 -32.22 12.31
C VAL A 3 -31.26 -31.91 11.26
N SER A 4 -31.68 -31.35 10.13
CA SER A 4 -30.79 -30.82 9.10
C SER A 4 -30.57 -29.33 9.38
N ALA A 5 -29.33 -28.97 9.69
CA ALA A 5 -28.93 -27.58 9.85
C ALA A 5 -28.66 -26.98 8.46
N ALA A 6 -29.47 -26.00 8.07
CA ALA A 6 -29.26 -25.20 6.88
C ALA A 6 -28.15 -24.18 7.13
N THR A 7 -26.94 -24.48 6.66
CA THR A 7 -25.87 -23.49 6.60
C THR A 7 -26.15 -22.54 5.44
N THR A 8 -26.64 -21.34 5.77
CA THR A 8 -26.76 -20.24 4.82
C THR A 8 -25.37 -19.70 4.53
N SER A 9 -24.79 -20.13 3.41
CA SER A 9 -23.61 -19.50 2.82
C SER A 9 -24.02 -18.13 2.27
N SER A 10 -23.67 -17.05 2.96
CA SER A 10 -23.79 -15.71 2.41
C SER A 10 -22.77 -15.57 1.29
N HIS A 11 -23.24 -15.70 0.06
CA HIS A 11 -22.49 -15.37 -1.14
C HIS A 11 -22.18 -13.87 -1.11
N MET A 12 -21.04 -13.48 -0.54
CA MET A 12 -20.51 -12.13 -0.76
C MET A 12 -20.22 -12.02 -2.25
N GLN A 13 -21.12 -11.35 -2.98
CA GLN A 13 -20.85 -10.95 -4.34
C GLN A 13 -19.56 -10.14 -4.32
N SER A 14 -18.48 -10.72 -4.86
CA SER A 14 -17.19 -10.05 -5.04
C SER A 14 -17.39 -8.95 -6.09
N THR A 15 -17.95 -7.82 -5.68
CA THR A 15 -17.96 -6.61 -6.50
C THR A 15 -16.52 -6.18 -6.72
N THR A 16 -16.06 -6.29 -7.96
CA THR A 16 -14.74 -5.79 -8.37
C THR A 16 -14.63 -4.32 -7.97
N LEU A 17 -13.65 -4.00 -7.13
CA LEU A 17 -13.34 -2.62 -6.76
C LEU A 17 -13.00 -1.84 -8.02
N ARG A 18 -13.69 -0.72 -8.23
CA ARG A 18 -13.39 0.27 -9.27
C ARG A 18 -13.40 1.66 -8.65
N LEU A 19 -12.36 2.41 -8.90
CA LEU A 19 -12.26 3.83 -8.55
C LEU A 19 -12.52 4.67 -9.79
N SER A 20 -13.27 5.76 -9.63
CA SER A 20 -13.55 6.65 -10.76
C SER A 20 -12.32 7.51 -11.05
N LYS A 21 -12.01 7.72 -12.34
CA LYS A 21 -10.94 8.65 -12.76
C LYS A 21 -11.17 10.06 -12.20
N LYS A 22 -12.44 10.48 -12.11
CA LYS A 22 -12.82 11.77 -11.53
C LYS A 22 -12.38 11.87 -10.07
N SER A 23 -12.67 10.86 -9.25
CA SER A 23 -12.29 10.84 -7.83
C SER A 23 -10.77 10.84 -7.64
N LEU A 24 -10.05 10.08 -8.46
CA LEU A 24 -8.58 10.03 -8.44
C LEU A 24 -7.94 11.37 -8.83
N ASN A 25 -8.48 12.03 -9.87
CA ASN A 25 -8.00 13.35 -10.28
C ASN A 25 -8.32 14.42 -9.24
N GLN A 26 -9.52 14.41 -8.65
CA GLN A 26 -9.87 15.32 -7.56
C GLN A 26 -8.96 15.13 -6.34
N ALA A 27 -8.59 13.89 -6.03
CA ALA A 27 -7.62 13.62 -4.97
C ALA A 27 -6.23 14.18 -5.30
N ARG A 28 -5.79 14.04 -6.56
CA ARG A 28 -4.54 14.64 -7.04
C ARG A 28 -4.52 16.14 -6.87
N ASP A 29 -5.56 16.81 -7.36
CA ASP A 29 -5.63 18.28 -7.34
C ASP A 29 -5.63 18.81 -5.90
N ARG A 30 -6.30 18.11 -4.97
CA ARG A 30 -6.25 18.43 -3.54
C ARG A 30 -4.85 18.24 -2.94
N LEU A 31 -4.16 17.15 -3.28
CA LEU A 31 -2.78 16.92 -2.80
C LEU A 31 -1.81 17.99 -3.31
N LEU A 32 -1.94 18.40 -4.56
CA LEU A 32 -1.11 19.48 -5.13
C LEU A 32 -1.38 20.82 -4.43
N ALA A 33 -2.64 21.15 -4.18
CA ALA A 33 -3.00 22.37 -3.44
C ALA A 33 -2.38 22.40 -2.02
N PHE A 34 -2.38 21.27 -1.32
CA PHE A 34 -1.73 21.17 0.00
C PHE A 34 -0.22 21.41 -0.04
N GLN A 35 0.46 20.95 -1.09
CA GLN A 35 1.91 21.17 -1.26
C GLN A 35 2.23 22.64 -1.52
N GLU A 36 1.40 23.35 -2.30
CA GLU A 36 1.61 24.76 -2.62
C GLU A 36 1.35 25.70 -1.43
N GLU A 37 0.35 25.39 -0.60
CA GLU A 37 -0.08 26.29 0.48
C GLU A 37 0.78 26.20 1.76
N LYS A 38 1.77 25.29 1.84
CA LYS A 38 2.58 25.01 3.05
C LYS A 38 1.72 24.91 4.32
N MET A 39 0.48 24.44 4.19
CA MET A 39 -0.38 24.26 5.34
C MET A 39 0.23 23.21 6.27
N GLU A 40 0.32 23.52 7.56
CA GLU A 40 0.55 22.48 8.57
C GLU A 40 -0.48 21.38 8.35
N ALA A 41 -0.03 20.13 8.38
CA ALA A 41 -0.80 18.92 8.07
C ALA A 41 -2.01 18.77 9.00
N ASN A 42 -3.06 19.55 8.78
CA ASN A 42 -4.36 19.31 9.36
C ASN A 42 -4.95 18.09 8.65
N GLU A 43 -5.32 17.12 9.47
CA GLU A 43 -5.39 15.69 9.21
C GLU A 43 -6.59 15.23 8.36
N ASP A 44 -6.98 16.00 7.35
CA ASP A 44 -8.04 15.59 6.43
C ASP A 44 -7.47 14.63 5.37
N MET A 45 -7.27 13.37 5.81
CA MET A 45 -6.97 12.26 4.91
C MET A 45 -7.93 12.30 3.72
N ILE A 46 -7.39 12.32 2.49
CA ILE A 46 -8.22 12.33 1.28
C ILE A 46 -8.76 10.92 1.05
N ILE A 47 -9.92 10.64 1.64
CA ILE A 47 -10.63 9.37 1.48
C ILE A 47 -11.27 9.33 0.10
N ILE A 48 -10.87 8.36 -0.72
CA ILE A 48 -11.46 8.09 -2.04
C ILE A 48 -12.67 7.17 -1.90
N ARG A 49 -12.58 6.17 -1.03
CA ARG A 49 -13.61 5.15 -0.84
C ARG A 49 -13.53 4.51 0.53
N GLU A 50 -14.68 4.17 1.10
CA GLU A 50 -14.81 3.47 2.39
C GLU A 50 -15.37 2.05 2.20
N ASN A 51 -15.35 1.27 3.28
CA ASN A 51 -15.89 -0.10 3.36
C ASN A 51 -15.28 -1.04 2.31
N VAL A 52 -13.97 -0.90 2.09
CA VAL A 52 -13.19 -1.74 1.19
C VAL A 52 -12.54 -2.87 1.98
N SER A 53 -12.64 -4.10 1.48
CA SER A 53 -11.91 -5.23 2.04
C SER A 53 -10.48 -5.27 1.50
N LEU A 54 -9.56 -5.78 2.32
CA LEU A 54 -8.15 -5.99 1.97
C LEU A 54 -8.01 -6.76 0.66
N GLU A 55 -8.77 -7.84 0.50
CA GLU A 55 -8.73 -8.66 -0.71
C GLU A 55 -9.14 -7.89 -1.97
N ALA A 56 -10.21 -7.08 -1.89
CA ALA A 56 -10.66 -6.28 -3.01
C ALA A 56 -9.65 -5.18 -3.37
N TYR A 57 -8.99 -4.61 -2.37
CA TYR A 57 -7.92 -3.63 -2.56
C TYR A 57 -6.68 -4.23 -3.24
N ILE A 58 -6.19 -5.37 -2.74
CA ILE A 58 -5.02 -6.07 -3.32
C ILE A 58 -5.28 -6.39 -4.80
N LYS A 59 -6.44 -6.99 -5.11
CA LYS A 59 -6.84 -7.28 -6.49
C LYS A 59 -6.89 -6.03 -7.37
N TYR A 60 -7.31 -4.90 -6.82
CA TYR A 60 -7.32 -3.63 -7.55
C TYR A 60 -5.90 -3.15 -7.88
N CYS A 61 -4.98 -3.18 -6.91
CA CYS A 61 -3.57 -2.79 -7.11
C CYS A 61 -2.84 -3.69 -8.11
N GLU A 62 -3.14 -5.00 -8.15
CA GLU A 62 -2.57 -5.93 -9.12
C GLU A 62 -2.95 -5.59 -10.57
N ILE A 63 -4.15 -5.03 -10.77
CA ILE A 63 -4.71 -4.67 -12.08
C ILE A 63 -4.31 -3.24 -12.47
N GLU A 64 -4.46 -2.27 -11.57
CA GLU A 64 -4.28 -0.84 -11.83
C GLU A 64 -2.95 -0.32 -11.31
N ARG A 65 -1.89 -0.44 -12.11
CA ARG A 65 -0.51 -0.10 -11.71
C ARG A 65 -0.13 1.37 -11.87
N LYS A 66 -0.90 2.15 -12.62
CA LYS A 66 -0.55 3.54 -12.96
C LYS A 66 -1.68 4.48 -12.53
N LEU A 67 -1.56 4.96 -11.30
CA LEU A 67 -2.51 5.90 -10.72
C LEU A 67 -1.93 7.31 -10.72
N PRO A 68 -2.77 8.34 -10.87
CA PRO A 68 -2.33 9.74 -10.82
C PRO A 68 -1.97 10.19 -9.39
N VAL A 69 -2.27 9.37 -8.39
CA VAL A 69 -1.95 9.54 -6.97
C VAL A 69 -1.58 8.19 -6.37
N ARG A 70 -0.69 8.20 -5.39
CA ARG A 70 -0.43 7.04 -4.55
C ARG A 70 -1.55 6.90 -3.53
N ILE A 71 -2.01 5.66 -3.38
CA ILE A 71 -3.11 5.30 -2.50
C ILE A 71 -2.68 4.19 -1.55
N ARG A 72 -3.33 4.14 -0.38
CA ARG A 72 -3.16 3.06 0.60
C ARG A 72 -4.50 2.68 1.20
N LEU A 73 -4.57 1.48 1.77
CA LEU A 73 -5.72 1.03 2.54
C LEU A 73 -5.43 1.22 4.04
N VAL A 74 -6.29 1.95 4.74
CA VAL A 74 -6.23 2.12 6.20
C VAL A 74 -7.59 1.78 6.77
N GLU A 75 -7.67 0.68 7.52
CA GLU A 75 -8.89 0.26 8.21
C GLU A 75 -10.13 0.21 7.29
N GLY A 76 -9.93 -0.26 6.05
CA GLY A 76 -10.99 -0.34 5.04
C GLY A 76 -11.31 0.95 4.29
N LYS A 77 -10.51 1.99 4.48
CA LYS A 77 -10.59 3.24 3.72
C LYS A 77 -9.45 3.33 2.73
N ILE A 78 -9.76 3.60 1.46
CA ILE A 78 -8.76 3.94 0.45
C ILE A 78 -8.47 5.43 0.57
N ILE A 79 -7.21 5.74 0.85
CA ILE A 79 -6.74 7.10 1.11
C ILE A 79 -5.70 7.45 0.06
N ALA A 80 -5.86 8.60 -0.58
CA ALA A 80 -4.78 9.22 -1.36
C ALA A 80 -3.85 9.97 -0.41
N TYR A 81 -2.54 9.76 -0.56
CA TYR A 81 -1.56 10.35 0.35
C TYR A 81 -0.42 11.09 -0.35
N GLU A 82 -0.18 10.83 -1.64
CA GLU A 82 0.93 11.47 -2.35
C GLU A 82 0.67 11.56 -3.87
N VAL A 83 1.25 12.57 -4.52
CA VAL A 83 1.36 12.60 -5.98
C VAL A 83 2.71 11.99 -6.34
N PRO A 84 2.77 10.96 -7.21
CA PRO A 84 4.03 10.34 -7.58
C PRO A 84 4.89 11.34 -8.38
N LEU A 85 6.02 11.75 -7.79
CA LEU A 85 7.02 12.64 -8.38
C LEU A 85 8.31 11.88 -8.70
N THR A 86 9.09 12.35 -9.68
CA THR A 86 10.30 11.65 -10.14
C THR A 86 11.43 11.79 -9.12
N GLU A 87 11.50 12.96 -8.50
CA GLU A 87 12.46 13.36 -7.47
C GLU A 87 12.43 12.38 -6.30
N HIS A 88 11.23 11.96 -5.92
CA HIS A 88 10.98 10.98 -4.87
C HIS A 88 11.63 9.63 -5.17
N GLY A 89 11.39 9.11 -6.38
CA GLY A 89 11.98 7.85 -6.84
C GLY A 89 13.51 7.92 -6.93
N ALA A 90 14.07 9.08 -7.28
CA ALA A 90 15.51 9.29 -7.35
C ALA A 90 16.16 9.19 -5.95
N VAL A 91 15.56 9.81 -4.93
CA VAL A 91 16.06 9.74 -3.55
C VAL A 91 15.99 8.31 -3.01
N ALA A 92 14.87 7.61 -3.21
CA ALA A 92 14.75 6.21 -2.79
C ALA A 92 15.80 5.31 -3.48
N GLY A 93 16.07 5.57 -4.77
CA GLY A 93 17.11 4.90 -5.55
C GLY A 93 18.52 5.11 -4.99
N GLU A 94 18.86 6.34 -4.62
CA GLU A 94 20.16 6.66 -4.05
C GLU A 94 20.37 5.98 -2.69
N ILE A 95 19.35 6.02 -1.81
CA ILE A 95 19.39 5.33 -0.52
C ILE A 95 19.60 3.83 -0.72
N ALA A 96 18.87 3.22 -1.66
CA ALA A 96 19.02 1.80 -1.99
C ALA A 96 20.45 1.45 -2.48
N PHE A 97 21.04 2.33 -3.30
CA PHE A 97 22.40 2.17 -3.79
C PHE A 97 23.43 2.22 -2.67
N LEU A 98 23.32 3.22 -1.78
CA LEU A 98 24.24 3.37 -0.65
C LEU A 98 24.18 2.17 0.30
N ILE A 99 22.97 1.69 0.62
CA ILE A 99 22.80 0.55 1.53
C ILE A 99 23.38 -0.74 0.93
N ARG A 100 23.16 -0.96 -0.37
CA ARG A 100 23.72 -2.12 -1.07
C ARG A 100 25.25 -2.07 -1.13
N SER A 101 25.81 -0.87 -1.33
CA SER A 101 27.27 -0.65 -1.36
C SER A 101 27.91 -0.84 0.01
N TRP A 102 27.19 -0.47 1.07
CA TRP A 102 27.63 -0.64 2.44
C TRP A 102 27.62 -2.11 2.90
N ASN A 103 26.57 -2.88 2.57
CA ASN A 103 26.43 -4.25 3.05
C ASN A 103 25.76 -5.19 2.03
N ASN A 104 26.49 -6.22 1.59
CA ASN A 104 25.99 -7.20 0.61
C ASN A 104 25.07 -8.29 1.19
N GLN A 105 24.91 -8.34 2.52
CA GLN A 105 23.99 -9.26 3.22
C GLN A 105 22.58 -8.68 3.34
N LEU A 106 22.35 -7.46 2.86
CA LEU A 106 21.03 -6.85 2.81
C LEU A 106 20.40 -7.06 1.44
N HIS A 107 19.08 -7.17 1.44
CA HIS A 107 18.22 -7.12 0.28
C HIS A 107 17.30 -5.93 0.44
N ASN A 108 17.18 -5.14 -0.62
CA ASN A 108 16.26 -4.03 -0.69
C ASN A 108 15.25 -4.22 -1.82
N VAL A 109 14.03 -3.74 -1.62
CA VAL A 109 12.93 -3.81 -2.58
C VAL A 109 12.27 -2.45 -2.65
N HIS A 110 12.11 -1.95 -3.87
CA HIS A 110 11.40 -0.69 -4.13
C HIS A 110 9.90 -0.95 -4.24
N GLU A 111 9.10 0.01 -3.79
CA GLU A 111 7.63 -0.01 -3.93
C GLU A 111 7.04 -1.34 -3.45
N GLU A 112 7.52 -1.84 -2.31
CA GLU A 112 7.04 -3.10 -1.79
C GLU A 112 5.74 -2.90 -1.04
N ASP A 113 4.76 -3.66 -1.48
CA ASP A 113 3.48 -3.79 -0.83
C ASP A 113 3.57 -4.53 0.50
N LEU A 114 2.87 -4.02 1.52
CA LEU A 114 2.88 -4.50 2.90
C LEU A 114 1.46 -4.53 3.48
N ILE A 115 1.02 -5.72 3.88
CA ILE A 115 -0.12 -5.92 4.78
C ILE A 115 0.36 -5.52 6.18
N VAL A 116 -0.18 -4.44 6.75
CA VAL A 116 0.27 -3.93 8.07
C VAL A 116 -0.77 -4.11 9.17
N GLY A 117 -1.94 -4.66 8.82
CA GLY A 117 -3.03 -4.93 9.75
C GLY A 117 -4.12 -5.76 9.08
N SER A 118 -5.18 -6.07 9.84
CA SER A 118 -6.28 -6.92 9.37
C SER A 118 -7.02 -6.37 8.14
N ASN A 119 -7.04 -5.06 7.96
CA ASN A 119 -7.66 -4.39 6.80
C ASN A 119 -6.87 -3.14 6.36
N SER A 120 -5.54 -3.24 6.43
CA SER A 120 -4.62 -2.14 6.11
C SER A 120 -3.48 -2.62 5.22
N TYR A 121 -3.17 -1.85 4.18
CA TYR A 121 -2.21 -2.18 3.14
C TYR A 121 -1.47 -0.93 2.68
N TYR A 122 -0.15 -0.96 2.76
CA TYR A 122 0.74 0.15 2.50
C TYR A 122 1.72 -0.27 1.41
N THR A 123 2.19 0.68 0.61
CA THR A 123 3.29 0.46 -0.33
C THR A 123 4.43 1.33 0.13
N ALA A 124 5.51 0.70 0.57
CA ALA A 124 6.69 1.39 1.06
C ALA A 124 7.62 1.77 -0.10
N ASP A 125 8.24 2.96 -0.06
CA ASP A 125 9.18 3.37 -1.10
C ASP A 125 10.37 2.45 -1.22
N LEU A 126 10.92 2.05 -0.07
CA LEU A 126 12.03 1.13 0.01
C LEU A 126 11.93 0.29 1.29
N THR A 127 12.00 -1.02 1.13
CA THR A 127 12.07 -1.95 2.24
C THR A 127 13.41 -2.65 2.25
N ILE A 128 13.87 -3.02 3.45
CA ILE A 128 15.20 -3.60 3.64
C ILE A 128 15.13 -4.73 4.64
N ARG A 129 15.77 -5.85 4.29
CA ARG A 129 15.82 -7.05 5.10
C ARG A 129 17.15 -7.78 4.95
N PRO A 130 17.60 -8.52 5.97
CA PRO A 130 18.67 -9.50 5.82
C PRO A 130 18.34 -10.53 4.73
N ARG A 131 19.36 -10.98 4.02
CA ARG A 131 19.25 -12.15 3.13
C ARG A 131 19.13 -13.42 3.96
N GLY A 132 18.44 -14.42 3.41
CA GLY A 132 18.33 -15.74 4.02
C GLY A 132 17.38 -15.82 5.21
N LEU A 133 16.50 -14.83 5.41
CA LEU A 133 15.43 -14.96 6.39
C LEU A 133 14.54 -16.16 6.05
N PRO A 134 14.12 -16.95 7.04
CA PRO A 134 13.16 -18.03 6.83
C PRO A 134 11.86 -17.44 6.30
N ARG A 135 11.17 -18.20 5.43
CA ARG A 135 9.83 -17.81 5.02
C ARG A 135 8.89 -17.88 6.22
N PRO A 136 8.04 -16.87 6.43
CA PRO A 136 7.02 -16.93 7.46
C PRO A 136 6.02 -18.06 7.15
N PRO A 137 5.30 -18.56 8.17
CA PRO A 137 4.19 -19.48 7.97
C PRO A 137 3.16 -18.94 6.96
N PRO A 138 2.42 -19.81 6.26
CA PRO A 138 1.35 -19.39 5.35
C PRO A 138 0.38 -18.42 6.05
N GLY A 139 0.05 -17.32 5.37
CA GLY A 139 -0.83 -16.27 5.91
C GLY A 139 -0.17 -15.30 6.90
N GLN A 140 1.12 -15.48 7.22
CA GLN A 140 1.89 -14.56 8.09
C GLN A 140 2.94 -13.74 7.32
N GLY A 141 2.92 -13.81 5.99
CA GLY A 141 3.78 -12.98 5.16
C GLY A 141 3.36 -11.52 5.16
N SER A 142 4.30 -10.62 4.87
CA SER A 142 4.04 -9.20 4.74
C SER A 142 3.30 -8.84 3.45
N ASN A 143 3.23 -9.73 2.46
CA ASN A 143 2.57 -9.46 1.18
C ASN A 143 2.05 -10.74 0.50
N SER A 144 1.46 -10.57 -0.68
CA SER A 144 0.89 -11.65 -1.49
C SER A 144 1.93 -12.71 -1.92
N SER A 145 3.23 -12.36 -1.93
CA SER A 145 4.32 -13.29 -2.20
C SER A 145 4.77 -14.10 -0.98
N GLY A 146 4.23 -13.80 0.21
CA GLY A 146 4.59 -14.48 1.45
C GLY A 146 5.98 -14.10 1.96
N ASN A 147 6.49 -12.91 1.63
CA ASN A 147 7.78 -12.44 2.13
C ASN A 147 7.75 -12.21 3.65
N PRO A 148 8.88 -12.34 4.36
CA PRO A 148 8.98 -11.85 5.71
C PRO A 148 8.87 -10.32 5.74
N TYR A 149 8.32 -9.78 6.83
CA TYR A 149 8.30 -8.34 7.07
C TYR A 149 9.71 -7.75 7.00
N PRO A 150 9.86 -6.56 6.40
CA PRO A 150 11.15 -5.89 6.39
C PRO A 150 11.60 -5.51 7.80
N THR A 151 12.91 -5.44 7.99
CA THR A 151 13.53 -4.96 9.23
C THR A 151 13.58 -3.43 9.26
N LEU A 152 13.67 -2.81 8.08
CA LEU A 152 13.64 -1.36 7.92
C LEU A 152 12.74 -1.00 6.73
N VAL A 153 11.91 0.02 6.95
CA VAL A 153 11.13 0.71 5.92
C VAL A 153 11.68 2.12 5.83
N VAL A 154 11.91 2.59 4.61
CA VAL A 154 12.28 3.96 4.30
C VAL A 154 11.14 4.54 3.48
N GLU A 155 10.61 5.65 3.94
CA GLU A 155 9.66 6.48 3.21
C GLU A 155 10.34 7.81 2.91
N VAL A 156 10.20 8.30 1.69
CA VAL A 156 10.69 9.61 1.30
C VAL A 156 9.52 10.59 1.44
N GLY A 157 9.75 11.76 2.01
CA GLY A 157 8.76 12.83 2.06
C GLY A 157 9.03 13.82 0.95
N ASN A 158 7.96 14.33 0.33
CA ASN A 158 8.07 15.55 -0.47
C ASN A 158 8.23 16.75 0.48
N SER A 159 9.15 17.66 0.16
CA SER A 159 9.47 18.88 0.91
C SER A 159 8.70 20.10 0.41
#